data_AF-A0A2E7MX17-F1
#
_entry.id   AF-A0A2E7MX17-F1
#
_cell.length_a   1.000
_cell.length_b   1.000
_cell.length_c   1.000
_cell.angle_alpha   90.00
_cell.angle_beta   90.00
_cell.angle_gamma   90.00
#
_symmetry.space_group_name_H-M   'P 1'
#
loop_
_entity.id
_entity.type
_entity.pdbx_description
1 polymer ?
#
loop_
_entity_poly.entity_id
_entity_poly.type
_entity_poly.pdbx_seq_one_letter_code
_entity_poly.pdbx_strand_id
1 'polypeptide(L)' 'MIRLKPPAGESEIIIDLTGPEGNAFHLMAYAKQLCKRLGWDSNGILEEMKKGDYEHLVQTFDLHFGEFVILER' A
#
# COMPACT_ATOMS: atom_id res chain seq x y z
N MET A 1 -16.25 0.74 -4.46
CA MET A 1 -16.98 0.87 -3.18
C MET A 1 -16.85 2.32 -2.73
N ILE A 2 -17.94 2.98 -2.32
CA ILE A 2 -17.88 4.39 -1.89
C ILE A 2 -17.29 4.41 -0.47
N ARG A 3 -16.04 4.87 -0.33
CA ARG A 3 -15.44 5.12 0.99
C ARG A 3 -15.78 6.54 1.42
N LEU A 4 -16.29 6.67 2.64
CA LEU A 4 -16.50 7.95 3.32
C LEU A 4 -15.13 8.56 3.60
N LYS A 5 -14.97 9.83 3.19
CA LYS A 5 -13.77 10.65 3.34
C LYS A 5 -13.24 10.56 4.80
N PRO A 6 -11.96 10.22 5.02
CA PRO A 6 -11.41 10.21 6.37
C PRO A 6 -11.50 11.61 7.02
N PRO A 7 -11.60 11.69 8.35
CA PRO A 7 -11.73 12.96 9.05
C PRO A 7 -10.55 13.88 8.71
N ALA A 8 -10.86 15.14 8.42
CA ALA A 8 -9.91 16.16 8.02
C ALA A 8 -8.81 16.33 9.08
N GLY A 9 -7.63 15.75 8.82
CA GLY A 9 -6.49 15.77 9.72
C GLY A 9 -5.42 14.71 9.38
N GLU A 10 -5.81 13.61 8.74
CA GLU A 10 -4.88 12.62 8.19
C GLU A 10 -4.77 12.83 6.68
N SER A 11 -3.58 13.22 6.20
CA SER A 11 -3.31 13.30 4.77
C SER A 11 -3.56 11.92 4.15
N GLU A 12 -4.52 11.83 3.22
CA GLU A 12 -4.74 10.62 2.42
C GLU A 12 -3.41 10.27 1.71
N ILE A 13 -2.92 9.05 1.91
CA ILE A 13 -1.72 8.57 1.24
C ILE A 13 -2.14 8.13 -0.15
N ILE A 14 -1.84 8.95 -1.15
CA ILE A 14 -2.15 8.68 -2.56
C ILE A 14 -0.89 8.18 -3.23
N ILE A 15 -0.97 7.05 -3.92
CA ILE A 15 0.13 6.46 -4.68
C ILE A 15 -0.30 6.35 -6.14
N ASP A 16 0.37 7.11 -7.00
CA ASP A 16 0.22 7.01 -8.45
C ASP A 16 1.00 5.80 -8.97
N LEU A 17 0.29 4.75 -9.38
CA LEU A 17 0.85 3.52 -9.92
C LEU A 17 1.48 3.71 -11.30
N THR A 18 1.16 4.79 -12.02
CA THR A 18 1.76 5.14 -13.31
C THR A 18 2.99 6.01 -13.18
N GLY A 19 3.13 6.66 -12.01
CA GLY A 19 4.24 7.52 -11.67
C GLY A 19 5.46 6.77 -11.11
N PRO A 20 6.51 7.51 -10.74
CA PRO A 20 7.73 6.94 -10.17
C PRO A 20 7.48 6.14 -8.88
N GLU A 21 6.45 6.48 -8.11
CA GLU A 21 6.10 5.82 -6.85
C GLU A 21 5.37 4.48 -7.04
N GLY A 22 4.88 4.21 -8.24
CA GLY A 22 4.17 2.98 -8.57
C GLY A 22 5.05 1.74 -8.64
N ASN A 23 6.38 1.86 -8.67
CA ASN A 23 7.24 0.69 -8.83
C ASN A 23 7.22 -0.23 -7.59
N ALA A 24 7.57 -1.51 -7.82
CA ALA A 24 7.57 -2.55 -6.79
C ALA A 24 8.37 -2.18 -5.52
N PHE A 25 9.53 -1.53 -5.67
CA PHE A 25 10.37 -1.17 -4.52
C PHE A 25 9.74 -0.08 -3.67
N HIS A 26 9.08 0.90 -4.27
CA HIS A 26 8.37 1.96 -3.56
C HIS A 26 7.15 1.39 -2.82
N LEU A 27 6.35 0.55 -3.47
CA LEU A 27 5.21 -0.11 -2.82
C LEU A 27 5.65 -0.98 -1.62
N MET A 28 6.74 -1.75 -1.75
CA MET A 28 7.29 -2.50 -0.61
C MET A 28 7.82 -1.58 0.51
N ALA A 29 8.41 -0.42 0.17
CA ALA A 29 8.85 0.55 1.16
C ALA A 29 7.66 1.17 1.91
N TYR A 30 6.59 1.52 1.21
CA TYR A 30 5.33 1.98 1.79
C TYR A 30 4.74 0.92 2.72
N ALA A 31 4.67 -0.34 2.31
CA ALA A 31 4.17 -1.43 3.13
C ALA A 31 4.93 -1.54 4.46
N LYS A 32 6.27 -1.48 4.39
CA LYS A 32 7.12 -1.51 5.59
C LYS A 32 6.86 -0.31 6.52
N GLN A 33 6.70 0.89 5.97
CA GLN A 33 6.41 2.10 6.74
C GLN A 33 5.03 2.06 7.39
N LEU A 34 4.02 1.57 6.67
CA LEU A 34 2.65 1.43 7.17
C LEU A 34 2.57 0.38 8.28
N CYS A 35 3.20 -0.79 8.11
CA CYS A 35 3.31 -1.77 9.19
C CYS A 35 3.92 -1.16 10.45
N LYS A 36 5.01 -0.40 10.31
CA LYS A 36 5.63 0.29 11.46
C LYS A 36 4.69 1.28 12.15
N ARG A 37 3.89 2.04 11.38
CA ARG A 37 2.91 3.01 11.91
C ARG A 37 1.75 2.32 12.63
N LEU A 38 1.33 1.16 12.13
CA LEU A 38 0.19 0.40 12.66
C LEU A 38 0.60 -0.61 13.74
N GLY A 39 1.91 -0.79 13.97
CA GLY A 39 2.43 -1.78 14.92
C GLY A 39 2.34 -3.22 14.42
N TRP A 40 2.30 -3.44 13.11
CA TRP A 40 2.23 -4.75 12.48
C TRP A 40 3.63 -5.29 12.12
N ASP A 41 3.77 -6.62 12.06
CA ASP A 41 4.97 -7.25 11.50
C ASP A 41 4.95 -7.18 9.98
N SER A 42 6.03 -6.64 9.39
CA SER A 42 6.13 -6.48 7.95
C SER A 42 6.65 -7.72 7.21
N ASN A 43 7.25 -8.70 7.89
CA ASN A 43 7.98 -9.76 7.20
C ASN A 43 7.05 -10.63 6.36
N GLY A 44 5.95 -11.12 6.96
CA GLY A 44 4.99 -11.96 6.25
C GLY A 44 4.34 -11.26 5.06
N ILE A 45 3.99 -9.97 5.21
CA ILE A 45 3.39 -9.16 4.14
C ILE A 45 4.40 -8.93 3.01
N LEU A 46 5.64 -8.57 3.33
CA LEU A 46 6.69 -8.34 2.33
C LEU A 46 7.12 -9.63 1.63
N GLU A 47 7.08 -10.78 2.31
CA GLU A 47 7.30 -12.08 1.68
C GLU A 47 6.17 -12.38 0.68
N GLU A 48 4.91 -12.15 1.06
CA GLU A 48 3.77 -12.36 0.15
C GLU A 48 3.84 -11.44 -1.08
N MET A 49 4.17 -10.16 -0.90
CA MET A 49 4.34 -9.21 -2.01
C MET A 49 5.41 -9.63 -3.02
N LYS A 50 6.37 -10.49 -2.63
CA LYS A 50 7.47 -10.96 -3.49
C LYS A 50 7.19 -12.29 -4.20
N LYS A 51 6.09 -12.98 -3.89
CA LYS A 51 5.80 -14.33 -4.43
C LYS A 51 5.28 -14.35 -5.86
N GLY A 52 4.88 -13.19 -6.40
CA GLY A 52 4.28 -13.10 -7.73
C GLY A 52 4.88 -12.00 -8.59
N ASP A 53 4.12 -11.62 -9.61
CA ASP A 53 4.45 -10.50 -10.48
C ASP A 53 4.00 -9.16 -9.88
N TYR A 54 4.06 -8.10 -10.68
CA TYR A 54 3.66 -6.78 -10.25
C TYR A 54 2.17 -6.68 -9.90
N GLU A 55 1.28 -7.39 -10.59
CA GLU A 55 -0.16 -7.38 -10.27
C GLU A 55 -0.40 -8.04 -8.91
N HIS A 56 0.26 -9.18 -8.65
CA HIS A 56 0.21 -9.83 -7.33
C HIS A 56 0.71 -8.91 -6.22
N LEU A 57 1.80 -8.17 -6.47
CA LEU A 57 2.34 -7.19 -5.53
C LEU A 57 1.32 -6.09 -5.22
N VAL A 58 0.68 -5.51 -6.24
CA VAL A 58 -0.32 -4.44 -6.09
C VAL A 58 -1.56 -4.97 -5.35
N GLN A 59 -2.05 -6.16 -5.69
CA GLN A 59 -3.20 -6.78 -5.03
C GLN A 59 -2.91 -7.11 -3.56
N THR A 60 -1.73 -7.64 -3.26
CA THR A 60 -1.30 -7.90 -1.89
C THR A 60 -1.20 -6.60 -1.09
N PHE A 61 -0.66 -5.54 -1.69
CA PHE A 61 -0.59 -4.23 -1.06
C PHE A 61 -1.98 -3.66 -0.76
N ASP A 62 -2.89 -3.66 -1.74
CA ASP A 62 -4.27 -3.16 -1.58
C ASP A 62 -5.06 -3.98 -0.55
N LEU A 63 -4.88 -5.30 -0.52
CA LEU A 63 -5.52 -6.18 0.47
C LEU A 63 -5.17 -5.77 1.91
N HIS A 64 -3.91 -5.41 2.17
CA HIS A 64 -3.43 -5.08 3.51
C HIS A 64 -3.58 -3.61 3.87
N PHE A 65 -3.40 -2.71 2.89
CA PHE A 65 -3.26 -1.27 3.13
C PHE A 65 -4.29 -0.42 2.42
N GLY A 66 -5.13 -1.01 1.57
CA GLY A 66 -6.14 -0.30 0.80
C GLY A 66 -7.02 0.57 1.69
N GLU A 67 -7.30 0.21 2.94
CA GLU A 67 -8.06 1.06 3.87
C GLU A 67 -7.36 2.35 4.30
N PHE A 68 -6.03 2.43 4.16
CA PHE A 68 -5.20 3.55 4.59
C PHE A 68 -4.59 4.34 3.42
N VAL A 69 -4.71 3.83 2.19
CA VAL A 69 -4.08 4.39 1.00
C VAL A 69 -5.07 4.43 -0.17
N ILE A 70 -4.81 5.31 -1.13
CA ILE A 70 -5.50 5.32 -2.43
C ILE A 70 -4.47 4.99 -3.50
N LEU A 71 -4.76 3.95 -4.28
CA LEU A 71 -3.98 3.60 -5.46
C LEU A 71 -4.67 4.21 -6.68
N GLU A 72 -3.99 5.14 -7.36
CA GLU A 72 -4.45 5.72 -8.61
C GLU A 72 -3.69 5.10 -9.79
N ARG A 73 -4.37 4.93 -10.93
CA ARG A 73 -3.84 4.29 -12.14
C ARG A 73 -4.25 5.04 -13.38
#